data_AF-A0A6B3IPB6-F1
#
_entry.id   AF-A0A6B3IPB6-F1
#
_cell.length_a   1.000
_cell.length_b   1.000
_cell.length_c   1.000
_cell.angle_alpha   90.00
_cell.angle_beta   90.00
_cell.angle_gamma   90.00
#
_symmetry.space_group_name_H-M   'P 1'
#
loop_
_entity.id
_entity.type
_entity.pdbx_description
1 polymer ?
#
loop_
_entity_poly.entity_id
_entity_poly.type
_entity_poly.pdbx_seq_one_letter_code
_entity_poly.pdbx_strand_id
1 'polypeptide(L)'
;LERYAGTHRRRGTSPVVDSYANLAGRALNPADCGFYAPETYASDPLVSPFDPDRAIPWVWGHSLRDDRPVLVPARLAHYSAGVDADNFVFECSNGCATGGSPEEAILFGLLELVERDAFLLAWY
;
A
#
# COMPACT_ATOMS: atom_id res chain seq x y z
N LEU A 1 -0.25 -19.72 -0.24
CA LEU A 1 0.16 -19.16 -1.55
C LEU A 1 0.08 -17.64 -1.54
N GLU A 2 -1.08 -17.07 -1.21
CA GLU A 2 -1.30 -15.62 -1.08
C GLU A 2 -0.26 -14.93 -0.17
N ARG A 3 -0.11 -15.35 1.10
CA ARG A 3 0.90 -14.79 2.02
C ARG A 3 2.30 -14.75 1.40
N TYR A 4 2.77 -15.87 0.88
CA TYR A 4 4.09 -15.97 0.25
C TYR A 4 4.24 -15.06 -0.99
N ALA A 5 3.17 -14.84 -1.75
CA ALA A 5 3.17 -13.98 -2.94
C ALA A 5 3.25 -12.49 -2.57
N GLY A 6 2.62 -12.04 -1.48
CA GLY A 6 2.67 -10.64 -1.07
C GLY A 6 3.95 -10.22 -0.32
N THR A 7 4.81 -11.16 0.08
CA THR A 7 6.06 -10.79 0.78
C THR A 7 7.05 -10.01 -0.08
N HIS A 8 7.16 -10.35 -1.37
CA HIS A 8 8.18 -9.77 -2.25
C HIS A 8 7.68 -9.73 -3.69
N ARG A 9 8.09 -8.67 -4.40
CA ARG A 9 7.92 -8.59 -5.86
C ARG A 9 8.70 -9.73 -6.54
N ARG A 10 8.03 -10.49 -7.42
CA ARG A 10 8.66 -11.60 -8.18
C ARG A 10 8.81 -11.36 -9.68
N ARG A 11 8.11 -10.36 -10.23
CA ARG A 11 8.23 -9.98 -11.64
C ARG A 11 9.19 -8.78 -11.76
N GLY A 12 10.20 -8.91 -12.61
CA GLY A 12 11.43 -8.10 -12.70
C GLY A 12 11.28 -6.62 -13.09
N THR A 13 10.44 -5.89 -12.37
CA THR A 13 10.40 -4.43 -12.42
C THR A 13 11.06 -3.89 -11.16
N SER A 14 12.18 -3.17 -11.33
CA SER A 14 12.80 -2.45 -10.22
C SER A 14 11.83 -1.40 -9.68
N PRO A 15 11.77 -1.20 -8.35
CA PRO A 15 11.03 -0.07 -7.79
C PRO A 15 11.52 1.24 -8.39
N VAL A 16 10.60 2.16 -8.66
CA VAL A 16 10.96 3.57 -8.88
C VAL A 16 11.27 4.13 -7.50
N VAL A 17 12.42 4.76 -7.29
CA VAL A 17 12.78 5.40 -6.02
C VAL A 17 12.82 6.90 -6.24
N ASP A 18 11.85 7.60 -5.65
CA ASP A 18 11.67 9.05 -5.79
C ASP A 18 10.75 9.58 -4.69
N SER A 19 10.61 10.89 -4.54
CA SER A 19 9.69 11.52 -3.59
C SER A 19 8.28 11.62 -4.16
N TYR A 20 7.26 11.70 -3.29
CA TYR A 20 5.89 11.94 -3.77
C TYR A 20 5.77 13.29 -4.47
N ALA A 21 6.46 14.32 -3.98
CA ALA A 21 6.48 15.64 -4.59
C ALA A 21 6.91 15.60 -6.07
N ASN A 22 7.91 14.77 -6.42
CA ASN A 22 8.37 14.58 -7.80
C ASN A 22 7.46 13.69 -8.65
N LEU A 23 6.70 12.79 -8.01
CA LEU A 23 5.82 11.83 -8.68
C LEU A 23 4.34 12.26 -8.69
N ALA A 24 4.03 13.43 -8.15
CA ALA A 24 2.69 13.99 -8.11
C ALA A 24 2.02 13.93 -9.49
N GLY A 25 0.74 13.52 -9.52
CA GLY A 25 -0.05 13.32 -10.75
C GLY A 25 0.04 11.93 -11.38
N ARG A 26 1.08 11.14 -11.09
CA ARG A 26 1.17 9.73 -11.52
C ARG A 26 1.23 8.73 -10.36
N ALA A 27 1.42 9.20 -9.13
CA ALA A 27 1.44 8.40 -7.92
C ALA A 27 0.15 8.55 -7.09
N LEU A 28 -0.22 7.49 -6.38
CA LEU A 28 -1.21 7.51 -5.30
C LEU A 28 -0.67 8.34 -4.14
N ASN A 29 -1.47 9.28 -3.63
CA ASN A 29 -1.10 10.03 -2.43
C ASN A 29 -1.26 9.12 -1.20
N PRO A 30 -0.20 8.87 -0.40
CA PRO A 30 -0.33 8.04 0.80
C PRO A 30 -1.37 8.57 1.80
N ALA A 31 -1.62 9.88 1.82
CA ALA A 31 -2.64 10.48 2.67
C ALA A 31 -4.07 10.00 2.35
N ASP A 32 -4.34 9.62 1.10
CA ASP A 32 -5.65 9.09 0.68
C ASP A 32 -5.90 7.68 1.22
N CYS A 33 -4.86 7.00 1.72
CA CYS A 33 -4.95 5.67 2.35
C CYS A 33 -5.05 5.74 3.88
N GLY A 34 -5.03 6.95 4.45
CA GLY A 34 -5.05 7.18 5.89
C GLY A 34 -3.67 7.10 6.55
N PHE A 35 -3.55 7.82 7.66
CA PHE A 35 -2.37 7.82 8.53
C PHE A 35 -2.79 7.53 9.97
N TYR A 36 -1.81 7.20 10.80
CA TYR A 36 -2.04 7.12 12.23
C TYR A 36 -2.27 8.51 12.84
N ALA A 37 -2.81 8.54 14.04
CA ALA A 37 -2.90 9.77 14.82
C ALA A 37 -1.48 10.29 15.14
N PRO A 38 -1.26 11.62 15.25
CA PRO A 38 0.05 12.20 15.57
C PRO A 38 0.70 11.60 16.82
N GLU A 39 -0.09 11.22 17.81
CA GLU A 39 0.36 10.61 19.06
C GLU A 39 1.01 9.24 18.84
N THR A 40 0.56 8.48 17.84
CA THR A 40 1.18 7.20 17.46
C THR A 40 2.60 7.42 16.97
N TYR A 41 2.79 8.37 16.05
CA TYR A 41 4.12 8.71 15.53
C TYR A 41 5.06 9.30 16.59
N ALA A 42 4.51 9.96 17.61
CA ALA A 42 5.31 10.48 18.73
C ALA A 42 5.73 9.41 19.74
N SER A 43 5.00 8.29 19.83
CA SER A 43 5.17 7.29 20.89
C SER A 43 5.75 5.96 20.41
N ASP A 44 5.53 5.59 19.14
CA ASP A 44 6.04 4.35 18.56
C ASP A 44 7.27 4.62 17.68
N PRO A 45 8.48 4.19 18.08
CA PRO A 45 9.71 4.43 17.32
C PRO A 45 9.78 3.62 16.01
N LEU A 46 8.88 2.69 15.77
CA LEU A 46 8.87 1.86 14.56
C LEU A 46 8.22 2.57 13.37
N VAL A 47 7.50 3.66 13.60
CA VAL A 47 6.82 4.43 12.55
C VAL A 47 7.22 5.90 12.58
N SER A 48 7.25 6.55 11.41
CA SER A 48 7.51 7.99 11.32
C SER A 48 6.51 8.69 10.39
N PRO A 49 6.16 9.97 10.60
CA PRO A 49 5.21 10.65 9.71
C PRO A 49 5.67 10.61 8.25
N PHE A 50 4.72 10.44 7.33
CA PHE A 50 5.02 10.51 5.90
C PHE A 50 5.56 11.90 5.52
N ASP A 51 6.67 11.92 4.81
CA ASP A 51 7.36 13.11 4.32
C ASP A 51 7.28 13.11 2.78
N PRO A 52 6.55 14.05 2.15
CA PRO A 52 6.34 14.05 0.70
C PRO A 52 7.62 14.33 -0.10
N ASP A 53 8.65 14.90 0.53
CA ASP A 53 9.95 15.19 -0.09
C ASP A 53 10.96 14.05 0.10
N ARG A 54 10.65 13.07 0.95
CA ARG A 54 11.49 11.88 1.16
C ARG A 54 11.33 10.89 0.01
N ALA A 55 12.46 10.45 -0.54
CA ALA A 55 12.45 9.39 -1.54
C ALA A 55 12.12 8.03 -0.91
N ILE A 56 11.13 7.35 -1.49
CA ILE A 56 10.68 6.01 -1.07
C ILE A 56 10.56 5.08 -2.29
N PRO A 57 10.52 3.75 -2.12
CA PRO A 57 10.27 2.82 -3.21
C PRO A 57 8.79 2.80 -3.63
N TRP A 58 8.54 2.85 -4.94
CA TRP A 58 7.23 2.78 -5.56
C TRP A 58 7.10 1.54 -6.46
N VAL A 59 5.90 0.98 -6.52
CA VAL A 59 5.50 -0.13 -7.40
C VAL A 59 4.51 0.39 -8.44
N TRP A 60 4.48 -0.21 -9.63
CA TRP A 60 3.38 0.04 -10.56
C TRP A 60 2.18 -0.82 -10.20
N GLY A 61 1.02 -0.18 -10.05
CA GLY A 61 -0.30 -0.80 -10.02
C GLY A 61 -1.16 -0.30 -11.18
N HIS A 62 -2.40 -0.79 -11.24
CA HIS A 62 -3.41 -0.35 -12.20
C HIS A 62 -4.64 0.18 -11.48
N SER A 63 -5.03 1.42 -11.77
CA SER A 63 -6.29 1.99 -11.28
C SER A 63 -7.43 1.41 -12.11
N LEU A 64 -8.28 0.59 -11.49
CA LEU A 64 -9.49 0.07 -12.13
C LEU A 64 -10.56 1.16 -12.36
N ARG A 65 -10.55 2.21 -11.54
CA ARG A 65 -11.50 3.33 -11.64
C ARG A 65 -11.21 4.22 -12.86
N ASP A 66 -9.92 4.55 -13.03
CA ASP A 66 -9.48 5.52 -14.04
C ASP A 66 -8.83 4.84 -15.25
N ASP A 67 -8.82 3.50 -15.28
CA ASP A 67 -8.18 2.63 -16.29
C ASP A 67 -6.77 3.07 -16.72
N ARG A 68 -5.88 3.25 -15.74
CA ARG A 68 -4.52 3.74 -15.98
C ARG A 68 -3.48 3.17 -15.03
N PRO A 69 -2.21 3.09 -15.43
CA PRO A 69 -1.13 2.79 -14.51
C PRO A 69 -0.98 3.89 -13.45
N VAL A 70 -0.65 3.48 -12.24
CA VAL A 70 -0.42 4.36 -11.09
C VAL A 70 0.75 3.86 -10.26
N LEU A 71 1.59 4.76 -9.77
CA LEU A 71 2.63 4.41 -8.80
C LEU A 71 2.03 4.33 -7.40
N VAL A 72 2.26 3.22 -6.70
CA VAL A 72 1.80 2.97 -5.32
C VAL A 72 3.03 2.81 -4.43
N PRO A 73 3.06 3.37 -3.21
CA PRO A 73 4.15 3.10 -2.27
C PRO A 73 4.33 1.60 -2.07
N ALA A 74 5.58 1.10 -2.14
CA ALA A 74 5.84 -0.34 -1.98
C ALA A 74 5.35 -0.86 -0.63
N ARG A 75 5.47 -0.03 0.43
CA ARG A 75 4.93 -0.25 1.78
C ARG A 75 3.46 -0.66 1.84
N LEU A 76 2.64 -0.16 0.92
CA LEU A 76 1.20 -0.44 0.87
C LEU A 76 0.86 -1.70 0.05
N ALA A 77 1.80 -2.20 -0.75
CA ALA A 77 1.57 -3.30 -1.69
C ALA A 77 2.23 -4.62 -1.28
N HIS A 78 3.28 -4.56 -0.46
CA HIS A 78 4.04 -5.73 -0.02
C HIS A 78 4.33 -5.65 1.49
N TYR A 79 4.27 -6.79 2.15
CA TYR A 79 4.65 -6.93 3.56
C TYR A 79 6.04 -7.56 3.68
N SER A 80 6.83 -7.19 4.69
CA SER A 80 8.22 -7.67 4.89
C SER A 80 9.27 -7.19 3.86
N ALA A 81 8.96 -6.19 3.04
CA ALA A 81 9.87 -5.59 2.04
C ALA A 81 10.07 -4.07 2.20
N GLY A 82 9.78 -3.54 3.39
CA GLY A 82 9.93 -2.12 3.70
C GLY A 82 11.39 -1.68 3.87
N VAL A 83 11.60 -0.37 3.79
CA VAL A 83 12.85 0.31 4.11
C VAL A 83 12.59 1.37 5.18
N ASP A 84 13.59 1.80 5.93
CA ASP A 84 13.38 2.80 7.00
C ASP A 84 12.73 4.10 6.46
N ALA A 85 12.99 4.46 5.20
CA ALA A 85 12.42 5.64 4.57
C ALA A 85 10.89 5.56 4.35
N ASP A 86 10.30 4.37 4.31
CA ASP A 86 8.87 4.16 4.02
C ASP A 86 8.06 3.62 5.21
N ASN A 87 8.59 3.72 6.44
CA ASN A 87 7.94 3.26 7.67
C ASN A 87 6.78 4.15 8.16
N PHE A 88 6.05 4.83 7.27
CA PHE A 88 4.96 5.73 7.64
C PHE A 88 3.64 5.05 8.02
N VAL A 89 3.57 3.75 7.78
CA VAL A 89 2.48 2.88 8.17
C VAL A 89 3.04 1.47 8.37
N PHE A 90 2.40 0.65 9.20
CA PHE A 90 2.65 -0.79 9.17
C PHE A 90 1.98 -1.42 7.96
N GLU A 91 2.70 -2.32 7.31
CA GLU A 91 2.09 -3.18 6.31
C GLU A 91 0.99 -4.05 6.95
N CYS A 92 -0.03 -4.36 6.18
CA CYS A 92 -0.97 -5.43 6.53
C CYS A 92 -1.39 -6.15 5.26
N SER A 93 -2.12 -7.24 5.42
CA SER A 93 -2.58 -8.03 4.28
C SER A 93 -3.90 -7.57 3.69
N ASN A 94 -4.43 -6.43 4.12
CA ASN A 94 -5.78 -6.00 3.76
C ASN A 94 -5.90 -5.85 2.23
N GLY A 95 -6.89 -6.52 1.64
CA GLY A 95 -7.10 -6.56 0.19
C GLY A 95 -6.18 -7.52 -0.57
N CYS A 96 -5.35 -8.30 0.10
CA CYS A 96 -4.53 -9.34 -0.55
C CYS A 96 -5.33 -10.63 -0.75
N ALA A 97 -5.41 -11.11 -1.98
CA ALA A 97 -6.16 -12.31 -2.31
C ALA A 97 -5.50 -13.15 -3.41
N THR A 98 -5.95 -14.41 -3.53
CA THR A 98 -5.63 -15.30 -4.65
C THR A 98 -6.92 -15.87 -5.23
N GLY A 99 -6.95 -16.07 -6.54
CA GLY A 99 -8.02 -16.74 -7.26
C GLY A 99 -7.47 -17.62 -8.38
N GLY A 100 -8.33 -18.38 -9.03
CA GLY A 100 -8.03 -19.15 -10.24
C GLY A 100 -7.82 -18.26 -11.49
N SER A 101 -8.16 -16.98 -11.40
CA SER A 101 -7.89 -15.96 -12.41
C SER A 101 -7.51 -14.61 -11.76
N PRO A 102 -6.88 -13.68 -12.50
CA PRO A 102 -6.65 -12.31 -12.01
C PRO A 102 -7.95 -11.62 -11.59
N GLU A 103 -9.04 -11.79 -12.34
CA GLU A 103 -10.34 -11.17 -12.07
C GLU A 103 -10.93 -11.67 -10.75
N GLU A 104 -10.82 -12.98 -10.49
CA GLU A 104 -11.29 -13.58 -9.24
C GLU A 104 -10.44 -13.11 -8.05
N ALA A 105 -9.11 -13.04 -8.19
CA ALA A 105 -8.24 -12.50 -7.15
C ALA A 105 -8.57 -11.03 -6.84
N ILE A 106 -8.81 -10.21 -7.87
CA ILE A 106 -9.24 -8.80 -7.71
C ILE A 106 -10.58 -8.74 -6.98
N LEU A 107 -11.57 -9.54 -7.39
CA LEU A 107 -12.88 -9.57 -6.75
C LEU A 107 -12.78 -9.91 -5.26
N PHE A 108 -12.02 -10.96 -4.91
CA PHE A 108 -11.85 -11.36 -3.51
C PHE A 108 -11.12 -10.31 -2.68
N GLY A 109 -10.09 -9.66 -3.24
CA GLY A 109 -9.43 -8.54 -2.56
C GLY A 109 -10.37 -7.37 -2.30
N LEU A 110 -11.22 -7.01 -3.28
CA LEU A 110 -12.22 -5.94 -3.12
C LEU A 110 -13.29 -6.30 -2.06
N LEU A 111 -13.78 -7.54 -2.07
CA LEU A 111 -14.75 -8.00 -1.07
C LEU A 111 -14.17 -7.98 0.34
N GLU A 112 -12.90 -8.38 0.51
CA GLU A 112 -12.20 -8.29 1.80
C GLU A 112 -12.12 -6.84 2.29
N LEU A 113 -11.79 -5.89 1.40
CA LEU A 113 -11.72 -4.46 1.76
C LEU A 113 -13.08 -3.93 2.24
N VAL A 114 -14.17 -4.26 1.54
CA VAL A 114 -15.54 -3.88 1.94
C VAL A 114 -15.90 -4.50 3.29
N GLU A 115 -15.54 -5.77 3.49
CA GLU A 115 -15.79 -6.48 4.74
C GLU A 115 -15.05 -5.83 5.93
N ARG A 116 -13.79 -5.40 5.74
CA ARG A 116 -13.01 -4.73 6.78
C ARG A 116 -13.50 -3.32 7.07
N ASP A 117 -13.89 -2.56 6.06
CA ASP A 117 -14.49 -1.24 6.25
C ASP A 117 -15.78 -1.33 7.07
N ALA A 118 -16.70 -2.22 6.65
CA ALA A 118 -17.94 -2.46 7.39
C ALA A 118 -17.70 -2.93 8.83
N PHE A 119 -16.69 -3.79 9.04
CA PHE A 119 -16.30 -4.23 10.38
C PHE A 119 -15.81 -3.06 11.26
N LEU A 120 -14.93 -2.19 10.74
CA LEU A 120 -14.40 -1.06 11.49
C LEU A 120 -15.50 -0.04 11.84
N LEU A 121 -16.41 0.24 10.92
CA LEU A 121 -17.58 1.11 11.15
C LEU A 121 -18.56 0.56 12.19
N ALA A 122 -18.67 -0.76 12.33
CA ALA A 122 -19.55 -1.38 13.31
C ALA A 122 -18.89 -1.54 14.69
N TRP A 123 -17.57 -1.63 14.73
CA TRP A 123 -16.81 -1.89 15.95
C TRP A 123 -16.48 -0.63 16.75
N TYR A 124 -16.24 0.49 16.06
CA TYR A 124 -15.90 1.78 16.64
C TYR A 124 -17.05 2.79 16.50
#